data_AF-A0A923U0S1-F1
#
_entry.id   AF-A0A923U0S1-F1
#
_cell.length_a   1.000
_cell.length_b   1.000
_cell.length_c   1.000
_cell.angle_alpha   90.00
_cell.angle_beta   90.00
_cell.angle_gamma   90.00
#
_symmetry.space_group_name_H-M   'P 1'
#
loop_
_entity.id
_entity.type
_entity.pdbx_description
1 polymer ?
#
loop_
_entity_poly.entity_id
_entity_poly.type
_entity_poly.pdbx_seq_one_letter_code
_entity_poly.pdbx_strand_id
1 'polypeptide(L)'
;MIDSDAKLKQAKLSKNSYVLTPDRIMFEERNDKNGSPYLEIRYYDHNAQHISEAHFSSNPSSIKKFNINFLRSHLRRPELAVEFTRPKDVVRYQCLFRLPSFVITGKQHKFWKITEKVFAEEL
;
A
#
# COMPACT_ATOMS: atom_id res chain seq x y z
N MET A 1 -4.18 14.06 17.32
CA MET A 1 -4.05 13.24 16.10
C MET A 1 -3.75 14.22 14.97
N ILE A 2 -2.68 14.03 14.19
CA ILE A 2 -2.37 14.96 13.08
C ILE A 2 -3.36 14.67 11.95
N ASP A 3 -4.04 15.72 11.50
CA ASP A 3 -5.00 15.73 10.40
C ASP A 3 -4.34 15.26 9.08
N SER A 4 -4.97 14.32 8.39
CA SER A 4 -4.47 13.76 7.12
C SER A 4 -4.33 14.84 6.05
N ASP A 5 -5.18 15.86 6.06
CA ASP A 5 -5.10 17.00 5.13
C ASP A 5 -3.83 17.83 5.40
N ALA A 6 -3.48 18.06 6.66
CA ALA A 6 -2.25 18.76 7.03
C ALA A 6 -1.00 18.02 6.52
N LYS A 7 -0.99 16.69 6.63
CA LYS A 7 0.12 15.86 6.11
C LYS A 7 0.18 15.88 4.58
N LEU A 8 -0.97 15.79 3.92
CA LEU A 8 -1.06 15.85 2.47
C LEU A 8 -0.52 17.19 1.95
N LYS A 9 -0.92 18.31 2.59
CA LYS A 9 -0.40 19.65 2.28
C LYS A 9 1.11 19.73 2.49
N GLN A 10 1.62 19.22 3.61
CA GLN A 10 3.05 19.20 3.89
C GLN A 10 3.83 18.37 2.86
N ALA A 11 3.31 17.20 2.48
CA ALA A 11 3.94 16.34 1.49
C ALA A 11 3.96 16.98 0.09
N LYS A 12 2.93 17.74 -0.29
CA LYS A 12 2.90 18.50 -1.56
C LYS A 12 3.93 19.63 -1.60
N LEU A 13 4.25 20.24 -0.45
CA LEU A 13 5.23 21.33 -0.36
C LEU A 13 6.69 20.85 -0.26
N SER A 14 6.90 19.60 0.17
CA SER A 14 8.23 19.04 0.36
C SER A 14 8.83 18.52 -0.95
N LYS A 15 10.06 18.93 -1.25
CA LYS A 15 10.85 18.43 -2.40
C LYS A 15 11.29 16.97 -2.25
N ASN A 16 11.22 16.43 -1.04
CA ASN A 16 11.66 15.07 -0.71
C ASN A 16 10.49 14.09 -0.64
N SER A 17 9.30 14.50 -1.05
CA SER A 17 8.11 13.67 -1.10
C SER A 17 7.47 13.72 -2.46
N TYR A 18 6.81 12.62 -2.81
CA TYR A 18 6.00 12.53 -4.01
C TYR A 18 4.62 11.99 -3.64
N VAL A 19 3.59 12.67 -4.10
CA VAL A 19 2.19 12.35 -3.84
C VAL A 19 1.56 11.86 -5.13
N LEU A 20 1.13 10.61 -5.14
CA LEU A 20 0.40 9.99 -6.24
C LEU A 20 -1.09 10.03 -5.92
N THR A 21 -1.91 10.36 -6.92
CA THR A 21 -3.37 10.18 -6.88
C THR A 21 -3.69 8.97 -7.73
N PRO A 22 -3.83 7.77 -7.13
CA PRO A 22 -3.99 6.58 -7.92
C PRO A 22 -5.43 6.46 -8.43
N ASP A 23 -5.58 5.92 -9.64
CA ASP A 23 -6.87 5.55 -10.23
C ASP A 23 -7.09 4.03 -10.25
N ARG A 24 -6.01 3.26 -10.10
CA ARG A 24 -6.04 1.80 -10.07
C ARG A 24 -5.03 1.24 -9.06
N ILE A 25 -5.41 0.12 -8.44
CA ILE A 25 -4.53 -0.72 -7.64
C ILE A 25 -4.47 -2.12 -8.25
N MET A 26 -3.28 -2.72 -8.28
CA MET A 26 -3.05 -4.08 -8.74
C MET A 26 -2.32 -4.90 -7.68
N PHE A 27 -2.70 -6.17 -7.56
CA PHE A 27 -2.11 -7.14 -6.64
C PHE A 27 -1.54 -8.30 -7.46
N GLU A 28 -0.25 -8.57 -7.33
CA GLU A 28 0.42 -9.66 -8.03
C GLU A 28 1.22 -10.51 -7.04
N GLU A 29 1.12 -11.83 -7.17
CA GLU A 29 2.09 -12.74 -6.56
C GLU A 29 3.32 -12.84 -7.46
N ARG A 30 4.50 -12.61 -6.89
CA ARG A 30 5.78 -12.74 -7.57
C ARG A 30 6.73 -13.58 -6.74
N ASN A 31 7.78 -14.10 -7.38
CA ASN A 31 8.82 -14.85 -6.71
C ASN A 31 10.07 -13.99 -6.56
N ASP A 32 10.69 -14.04 -5.38
CA ASP A 32 11.98 -13.41 -5.15
C ASP A 32 13.12 -14.19 -5.84
N LYS A 33 14.35 -13.72 -5.67
CA LYS A 33 15.55 -14.37 -6.23
C LYS A 33 15.77 -15.80 -5.72
N ASN A 34 15.18 -16.15 -4.58
CA ASN A 34 15.28 -17.46 -3.93
C ASN A 34 14.07 -18.35 -4.26
N GLY A 35 13.15 -17.91 -5.13
CA GLY A 35 11.93 -18.62 -5.48
C GLY A 35 10.83 -18.55 -4.42
N SER A 36 10.99 -17.74 -3.38
CA SER A 36 9.95 -17.54 -2.35
C SER A 36 8.89 -16.55 -2.83
N PRO A 37 7.59 -16.86 -2.67
CA PRO A 37 6.52 -15.97 -3.11
C PRO A 37 6.41 -14.75 -2.21
N TYR A 38 6.16 -13.59 -2.82
CA TYR A 38 5.86 -12.33 -2.17
C TYR A 38 4.71 -11.62 -2.91
N LEU A 39 4.01 -10.74 -2.20
CA LEU A 39 2.95 -9.93 -2.76
C LEU A 39 3.54 -8.59 -3.23
N GLU A 40 3.35 -8.24 -4.50
CA GLU A 40 3.58 -6.90 -5.02
C GLU A 40 2.25 -6.16 -5.17
N ILE A 41 2.19 -4.95 -4.62
CA ILE A 41 1.03 -4.07 -4.73
C ILE A 41 1.46 -2.83 -5.49
N ARG A 42 0.74 -2.50 -6.57
CA ARG A 42 1.05 -1.35 -7.42
C ARG A 42 -0.12 -0.38 -7.48
N TYR A 43 0.18 0.89 -7.27
CA TYR A 43 -0.76 2.00 -7.37
C TYR A 43 -0.42 2.76 -8.66
N TYR A 44 -1.36 2.80 -9.60
CA TYR A 44 -1.20 3.48 -10.88
C TYR A 44 -1.95 4.81 -10.86
N ASP A 45 -1.41 5.84 -11.51
CA ASP A 45 -2.15 7.04 -11.88
C ASP A 45 -2.71 6.97 -13.31
N HIS A 46 -3.48 7.99 -13.68
CA HIS A 46 -4.03 8.16 -15.03
C HIS A 46 -2.97 8.22 -16.14
N ASN A 47 -1.71 8.54 -15.81
CA ASN A 47 -0.61 8.58 -16.77
C ASN A 47 0.14 7.24 -16.85
N ALA A 48 -0.40 6.18 -16.24
CA ALA A 48 0.21 4.86 -16.11
C ALA A 48 1.57 4.85 -15.35
N GLN A 49 1.89 5.92 -14.63
CA GLN A 49 2.98 5.91 -13.66
C GLN A 49 2.53 5.14 -12.44
N HIS A 50 3.45 4.43 -11.78
CA HIS A 50 3.11 3.67 -10.61
C HIS A 50 4.16 3.73 -9.52
N ILE A 51 3.68 3.48 -8.30
CA ILE A 51 4.49 3.20 -7.13
C ILE A 51 4.14 1.79 -6.67
N SER A 52 5.15 1.01 -6.32
CA SER A 52 4.96 -0.34 -5.81
C SER A 52 5.46 -0.50 -4.38
N GLU A 53 4.86 -1.45 -3.67
CA GLU A 53 5.37 -1.99 -2.41
C GLU A 53 5.40 -3.51 -2.50
N ALA A 54 6.39 -4.11 -1.82
CA ALA A 54 6.56 -5.55 -1.76
C ALA A 54 6.37 -6.03 -0.32
N HIS A 55 5.54 -7.07 -0.15
CA HIS A 55 5.27 -7.71 1.12
C HIS A 55 5.73 -9.17 1.10
N PHE A 56 6.74 -9.46 1.90
CA PHE A 56 7.33 -10.79 2.02
C PHE A 56 6.67 -11.56 3.15
N SER A 57 6.16 -12.76 2.87
CA SER A 57 5.57 -13.66 3.86
C SER A 57 6.58 -14.61 4.52
N SER A 58 7.88 -14.28 4.50
CA SER A 58 8.96 -15.16 4.98
C SER A 58 8.99 -15.34 6.50
N ASN A 59 8.47 -14.38 7.28
CA ASN A 59 8.45 -14.42 8.74
C ASN A 59 7.04 -14.08 9.26
N PRO A 60 6.54 -14.78 10.30
CA PRO A 60 5.30 -14.44 11.00
C PRO A 60 5.15 -12.96 11.39
N SER A 61 6.24 -12.29 11.76
CA SER A 61 6.21 -10.85 12.08
C SER A 61 5.86 -9.98 10.88
N SER A 62 6.37 -10.31 9.68
CA SER A 62 6.05 -9.64 8.42
C SER A 62 4.58 -9.83 8.03
N ILE A 63 4.07 -11.05 8.19
CA ILE A 63 2.65 -11.39 7.97
C ILE A 63 1.78 -10.55 8.90
N LYS A 64 2.08 -10.54 10.20
CA LYS A 64 1.32 -9.75 11.17
C LYS A 64 1.37 -8.25 10.86
N LYS A 65 2.53 -7.73 10.49
CA LYS A 65 2.69 -6.31 10.09
C LYS A 65 1.85 -5.98 8.85
N PHE A 66 1.82 -6.87 7.86
CA PHE A 66 0.96 -6.72 6.69
C PHE A 66 -0.52 -6.71 7.10
N ASN A 67 -0.98 -7.69 7.86
CA ASN A 67 -2.37 -7.78 8.28
C ASN A 67 -2.82 -6.55 9.09
N ILE A 68 -1.97 -6.04 9.99
CA ILE A 68 -2.29 -4.85 10.79
C ILE A 68 -2.26 -3.57 9.96
N ASN A 69 -1.18 -3.32 9.21
CA ASN A 69 -0.97 -2.02 8.58
C ASN A 69 -1.68 -1.90 7.23
N PHE A 70 -1.76 -2.99 6.47
CA PHE A 70 -2.39 -2.98 5.15
C PHE A 70 -3.90 -3.14 5.27
N LEU A 71 -4.39 -4.21 5.93
CA LEU A 71 -5.81 -4.53 5.93
C LEU A 71 -6.65 -3.51 6.69
N ARG A 72 -6.14 -2.97 7.80
CA ARG A 72 -6.86 -1.96 8.58
C ARG A 72 -7.29 -0.77 7.72
N SER A 73 -6.44 -0.35 6.79
CA SER A 73 -6.72 0.81 5.94
C SER A 73 -7.34 0.43 4.59
N HIS A 74 -7.09 -0.77 4.06
CA HIS A 74 -7.58 -1.16 2.74
C HIS A 74 -8.89 -1.95 2.76
N LEU A 75 -9.28 -2.61 3.85
CA LEU A 75 -10.56 -3.31 3.88
C LEU A 75 -11.71 -2.30 3.86
N ARG A 76 -12.63 -2.47 2.91
CA ARG A 76 -13.89 -1.71 2.89
C ARG A 76 -14.74 -1.96 4.14
N ARG A 77 -14.63 -3.18 4.69
CA ARG A 77 -15.35 -3.65 5.87
C ARG A 77 -14.35 -4.28 6.84
N PRO A 78 -13.73 -3.47 7.72
CA PRO A 78 -12.69 -3.94 8.65
C PRO A 78 -13.17 -5.05 9.58
N GLU A 79 -14.48 -5.13 9.86
CA GLU A 79 -15.09 -6.18 10.67
C GLU A 79 -15.04 -7.57 10.01
N LEU A 80 -14.80 -7.63 8.71
CA LEU A 80 -14.62 -8.88 7.95
C LEU A 80 -13.13 -9.25 7.78
N ALA A 81 -12.24 -8.64 8.56
CA ALA A 81 -10.81 -8.90 8.46
C ALA A 81 -10.51 -10.39 8.71
N VAL A 82 -10.02 -11.06 7.66
CA VAL A 82 -9.42 -12.39 7.73
C VAL A 82 -7.91 -12.23 7.70
N GLU A 83 -7.20 -13.04 8.49
CA GLU A 83 -5.74 -13.06 8.43
C GLU A 83 -5.28 -13.72 7.12
N PHE A 84 -4.56 -12.95 6.29
CA PHE A 84 -3.93 -13.47 5.08
C PHE A 84 -2.49 -13.86 5.37
N THR A 85 -2.15 -15.12 5.09
CA THR A 85 -0.79 -15.66 5.28
C THR A 85 -0.02 -15.78 3.96
N ARG A 86 -0.73 -16.06 2.86
CA ARG A 86 -0.12 -16.27 1.53
C ARG A 86 -0.47 -15.12 0.58
N PRO A 87 0.47 -14.67 -0.28
CA PRO A 87 0.20 -13.66 -1.30
C PRO A 87 -1.00 -13.99 -2.19
N LYS A 88 -1.10 -15.25 -2.64
CA LYS A 88 -2.24 -15.76 -3.41
C LYS A 88 -3.61 -15.49 -2.79
N ASP A 89 -3.73 -15.58 -1.47
CA ASP A 89 -5.00 -15.33 -0.80
C ASP A 89 -5.38 -13.85 -0.92
N VAL A 90 -4.40 -12.95 -0.74
CA VAL A 90 -4.62 -11.50 -0.91
C VAL A 90 -5.10 -11.18 -2.33
N VAL A 91 -4.46 -11.76 -3.35
CA VAL A 91 -4.87 -11.58 -4.75
C VAL A 91 -6.29 -12.10 -4.99
N ARG A 92 -6.65 -13.27 -4.42
CA ARG A 92 -8.00 -13.85 -4.53
C ARG A 92 -9.07 -12.93 -3.96
N TYR A 93 -8.78 -12.25 -2.86
CA TYR A 93 -9.73 -11.38 -2.16
C TYR A 93 -9.55 -9.89 -2.51
N GLN A 94 -8.86 -9.55 -3.60
CA GLN A 94 -8.54 -8.16 -3.96
C GLN A 94 -9.76 -7.24 -4.06
N CYS A 95 -10.93 -7.77 -4.44
CA CYS A 95 -12.18 -7.00 -4.55
C CYS A 95 -12.67 -6.44 -3.20
N LEU A 96 -12.20 -6.97 -2.07
CA LEU A 96 -12.51 -6.47 -0.73
C LEU A 96 -11.72 -5.21 -0.38
N PHE A 97 -10.64 -4.94 -1.12
CA PHE A 97 -9.77 -3.79 -0.86
C PHE A 97 -10.29 -2.54 -1.55
N ARG A 98 -10.11 -1.40 -0.90
CA ARG A 98 -10.38 -0.07 -1.44
C ARG A 98 -9.09 0.60 -1.90
N LEU A 99 -9.24 1.49 -2.86
CA LEU A 99 -8.17 2.32 -3.39
C LEU A 99 -7.98 3.53 -2.45
N PRO A 100 -6.75 3.85 -2.02
CA PRO A 100 -6.48 5.11 -1.32
C PRO A 100 -6.69 6.30 -2.26
N SER A 101 -7.14 7.43 -1.72
CA SER A 101 -7.26 8.69 -2.47
C SER A 101 -5.89 9.28 -2.81
N PHE A 102 -4.91 9.11 -1.92
CA PHE A 102 -3.53 9.55 -2.15
C PHE A 102 -2.53 8.54 -1.60
N VAL A 103 -1.41 8.35 -2.30
CA VAL A 103 -0.25 7.60 -1.83
C VAL A 103 0.91 8.57 -1.68
N ILE A 104 1.42 8.71 -0.46
CA ILE A 104 2.55 9.59 -0.14
C ILE A 104 3.81 8.74 -0.04
N THR A 105 4.85 9.18 -0.75
CA THR A 105 6.18 8.60 -0.68
C THR A 105 7.20 9.61 -0.18
N GLY A 106 8.22 9.09 0.50
CA GLY A 106 9.41 9.82 0.88
C GLY A 106 10.63 9.32 0.12
N LYS A 107 11.52 10.24 -0.24
CA LYS A 107 12.80 9.93 -0.88
C LYS A 107 13.74 9.26 0.13
N GLN A 108 14.14 8.03 -0.16
CA GLN A 108 15.11 7.25 0.59
C GLN A 108 16.32 6.96 -0.30
N HIS A 109 17.35 7.79 -0.16
CA HIS A 109 18.55 7.76 -1.01
C HIS A 109 18.19 7.85 -2.51
N LYS A 110 18.20 6.73 -3.23
CA LYS A 110 17.89 6.62 -4.66
C LYS A 110 16.48 6.10 -4.97
N PHE A 111 15.70 5.73 -3.95
CA PHE A 111 14.40 5.08 -4.12
C PHE A 111 13.27 5.86 -3.44
N TRP A 112 12.06 5.74 -3.97
CA TRP A 112 10.84 6.23 -3.33
C TRP A 112 10.27 5.14 -2.44
N LYS A 113 9.98 5.49 -1.18
CA LYS A 113 9.36 4.57 -0.22
C LYS A 113 8.00 5.09 0.15
N ILE A 114 6.97 4.25 0.08
CA ILE A 114 5.64 4.58 0.57
C ILE A 114 5.71 4.79 2.09
N THR A 115 5.31 5.98 2.52
CA THR A 115 5.28 6.38 3.93
C THR A 115 3.86 6.37 4.46
N GLU A 116 2.89 6.77 3.64
CA GLU A 116 1.50 6.95 4.06
C GLU A 116 0.55 6.75 2.88
N LYS A 117 -0.69 6.34 3.20
CA LYS A 117 -1.80 6.17 2.25
C LYS A 117 -3.00 6.84 2.89
N VAL A 118 -3.59 7.80 2.19
CA VAL A 118 -4.72 8.59 2.68
C VAL A 118 -5.97 8.12 1.99
N PHE A 119 -6.98 7.75 2.75
CA PHE A 119 -8.27 7.28 2.27
C PHE A 119 -9.33 8.39 2.32
N ALA A 120 -10.40 8.26 1.54
CA ALA A 120 -11.43 9.30 1.43
C ALA A 120 -12.11 9.60 2.78
N GLU A 121 -12.19 8.60 3.65
CA GLU A 121 -12.79 8.72 4.98
C GLU A 121 -11.88 9.42 6.00
N GLU A 122 -10.63 9.70 5.64
CA GLU A 122 -9.63 10.36 6.47
C GLU A 122 -9.40 11.83 6.08
N LEU A 123 -10.07 12.30 5.02
CA LEU A 123 -10.01 13.67 4.47
C LEU A 123 -11.08 14.59 5.08
#